data_AF-A0AAX0WRY5-F1
#
_entry.id   AF-A0AAX0WRY5-F1
#
_cell.length_a   1.000
_cell.length_b   1.000
_cell.length_c   1.000
_cell.angle_alpha   90.00
_cell.angle_beta   90.00
_cell.angle_gamma   90.00
#
_symmetry.space_group_name_H-M   'P 1'
#
loop_
_entity.id
_entity.type
_entity.pdbx_description
1 polymer ?
#
loop_
_entity_poly.entity_id
_entity_poly.type
_entity_poly.pdbx_seq_one_letter_code
_entity_poly.pdbx_strand_id
1 'polypeptide(L)'
;MPSTKEMLLNILKNAKKDSLPPFQNECLDMFQAKINAIPVNEITEMDLRISAILLDRCFCDLDSIFRDEQRIISLINKKNLSNHDFFKQVNQIFDDEIKTLNSYSLVGFHDQLFKNVKAILIDMKTELSRLKTSLDQQLIDSSEYQTRHGLN
;
A
#
# COMPACT_ATOMS: atom_id res chain seq x y z
N MET A 1 -15.29 17.23 -10.96
CA MET A 1 -14.99 16.16 -9.98
C MET A 1 -13.49 15.89 -10.05
N PRO A 2 -12.81 15.64 -8.92
CA PRO A 2 -11.42 15.20 -8.93
C PRO A 2 -11.28 13.89 -9.72
N SER A 3 -10.15 13.70 -10.39
CA SER A 3 -9.77 12.42 -10.99
C SER A 3 -9.63 11.35 -9.91
N THR A 4 -9.75 10.08 -10.30
CA THR A 4 -9.53 8.95 -9.38
C THR A 4 -8.19 9.06 -8.65
N LYS A 5 -7.15 9.39 -9.41
CA LYS A 5 -5.79 9.56 -8.90
C LYS A 5 -5.74 10.61 -7.80
N GLU A 6 -6.38 11.76 -8.00
CA GLU A 6 -6.46 12.82 -6.99
C GLU A 6 -7.23 12.38 -5.76
N MET A 7 -8.30 11.58 -5.91
CA MET A 7 -9.04 11.02 -4.77
C MET A 7 -8.15 10.09 -3.93
N LEU A 8 -7.46 9.13 -4.55
CA LEU A 8 -6.54 8.22 -3.87
C LEU A 8 -5.40 8.95 -3.16
N LEU A 9 -4.83 9.98 -3.80
CA LEU A 9 -3.78 10.79 -3.17
C LEU A 9 -4.32 11.60 -1.99
N ASN A 10 -5.53 12.15 -2.08
CA ASN A 10 -6.15 12.88 -0.98
C ASN A 10 -6.44 11.97 0.23
N ILE A 11 -6.78 10.71 0.01
CA ILE A 11 -6.91 9.71 1.07
C ILE A 11 -5.59 9.54 1.80
N LEU A 12 -4.50 9.32 1.07
CA LEU A 12 -3.17 9.16 1.66
C LEU A 12 -2.64 10.43 2.34
N LYS A 13 -3.09 11.63 1.91
CA LYS A 13 -2.76 12.89 2.59
C LYS A 13 -3.40 13.03 3.97
N ASN A 14 -4.47 12.28 4.26
CA ASN A 14 -5.10 12.27 5.59
C ASN A 14 -4.31 11.44 6.63
N ALA A 15 -3.21 10.81 6.23
CA ALA A 15 -2.31 10.12 7.15
C ALA A 15 -1.56 11.12 8.05
N LYS A 16 -1.42 10.80 9.34
CA LYS A 16 -0.72 11.64 10.32
C LYS A 16 0.82 11.49 10.24
N LYS A 17 1.43 11.88 9.10
CA LYS A 17 2.87 11.72 8.79
C LYS A 17 3.82 12.06 9.92
N ASP A 18 3.61 13.19 10.59
CA ASP A 18 4.51 13.69 11.65
C ASP A 18 4.54 12.81 12.91
N SER A 19 3.61 11.86 13.02
CA SER A 19 3.51 10.92 14.14
C SER A 19 3.86 9.47 13.76
N LEU A 20 4.20 9.21 12.50
CA LEU A 20 4.48 7.87 12.02
C LEU A 20 5.95 7.48 12.28
N PRO A 21 6.22 6.20 12.60
CA PRO A 21 7.57 5.66 12.55
C PRO A 21 8.21 5.86 11.17
N PRO A 22 9.55 6.03 11.07
CA PRO A 22 10.25 6.26 9.80
C PRO A 22 9.89 5.26 8.69
N PHE A 23 9.86 3.96 9.01
CA PHE A 23 9.45 2.92 8.07
C PHE A 23 8.03 3.10 7.52
N GLN A 24 7.07 3.47 8.37
CA GLN A 24 5.69 3.70 7.94
C GLN A 24 5.57 4.96 7.08
N ASN A 25 6.38 5.98 7.36
CA ASN A 25 6.51 7.17 6.51
C ASN A 25 7.08 6.81 5.12
N GLU A 26 8.14 6.01 5.05
CA GLU A 26 8.70 5.54 3.78
C GLU A 26 7.69 4.70 2.97
N CYS A 27 6.92 3.85 3.64
CA CYS A 27 5.84 3.09 2.99
C CYS A 27 4.77 4.02 2.42
N LEU A 28 4.35 5.03 3.18
CA LEU A 28 3.38 6.03 2.73
C LEU A 28 3.91 6.85 1.53
N ASP A 29 5.18 7.27 1.57
CA ASP A 29 5.83 7.96 0.47
C ASP A 29 5.87 7.07 -0.79
N MET A 30 6.18 5.79 -0.62
CA MET A 30 6.16 4.80 -1.70
C MET A 30 4.76 4.67 -2.30
N PHE A 31 3.70 4.53 -1.49
CA PHE A 31 2.33 4.46 -1.99
C PHE A 31 1.93 5.72 -2.78
N GLN A 32 2.23 6.91 -2.23
CA GLN A 32 1.97 8.18 -2.90
C GLN A 32 2.73 8.30 -4.22
N ALA A 33 4.00 7.89 -4.26
CA ALA A 33 4.83 7.91 -5.46
C ALA A 33 4.28 6.95 -6.54
N LYS A 34 3.90 5.73 -6.17
CA LYS A 34 3.34 4.74 -7.09
C LYS A 34 2.01 5.18 -7.68
N ILE A 35 1.12 5.78 -6.86
CA ILE A 35 -0.15 6.35 -7.35
C ILE A 35 0.11 7.58 -8.25
N ASN A 36 1.08 8.42 -7.90
CA ASN A 36 1.50 9.55 -8.73
C ASN A 36 2.09 9.13 -10.09
N ALA A 37 2.73 7.97 -10.17
CA ALA A 37 3.33 7.45 -11.39
C ALA A 37 2.29 6.87 -12.37
N ILE A 38 1.04 6.64 -11.93
CA ILE A 38 -0.01 6.13 -12.82
C ILE A 38 -0.30 7.21 -13.88
N PRO A 39 -0.16 6.89 -15.18
CA PRO A 39 -0.47 7.83 -16.25
C PRO A 39 -1.96 8.17 -16.24
N VAL A 40 -2.30 9.41 -16.58
CA VAL A 40 -3.69 9.87 -16.65
C VAL A 40 -4.00 10.20 -18.10
N ASN A 41 -4.55 9.23 -18.82
CA ASN A 41 -5.21 9.44 -20.11
C ASN A 41 -6.63 8.86 -20.05
N GLU A 42 -7.47 9.07 -21.07
CA GLU A 42 -8.88 8.61 -21.04
C GLU A 42 -9.03 7.12 -20.72
N ILE A 43 -8.19 6.27 -21.32
CA ILE A 43 -8.19 4.83 -21.06
C ILE A 43 -7.73 4.56 -19.63
N THR A 44 -6.65 5.19 -19.20
CA THR A 44 -6.15 4.98 -17.82
C THR A 44 -7.08 5.55 -16.77
N GLU A 45 -7.87 6.59 -17.06
CA GLU A 45 -8.85 7.16 -16.13
C GLU A 45 -10.10 6.28 -16.06
N MET A 46 -10.52 5.68 -17.17
CA MET A 46 -11.59 4.69 -17.19
C MET A 46 -11.16 3.41 -16.45
N ASP A 47 -9.95 2.95 -16.72
CA ASP A 47 -9.29 1.87 -16.00
C ASP A 47 -9.18 2.23 -14.53
N LEU A 48 -8.67 3.43 -14.23
CA LEU A 48 -8.51 3.92 -12.88
C LEU A 48 -9.83 4.03 -12.17
N ARG A 49 -10.96 4.41 -12.76
CA ARG A 49 -12.24 4.45 -12.04
C ARG A 49 -12.69 3.07 -11.55
N ILE A 50 -12.45 2.03 -12.36
CA ILE A 50 -12.73 0.65 -11.97
C ILE A 50 -11.66 0.14 -10.99
N SER A 51 -10.40 0.51 -11.23
CA SER A 51 -9.26 0.28 -10.33
C SER A 51 -9.40 1.03 -9.03
N ALA A 52 -10.11 2.16 -9.03
CA ALA A 52 -10.34 3.05 -7.90
C ALA A 52 -11.13 2.26 -6.92
N ILE A 53 -12.19 1.58 -7.35
CA ILE A 53 -13.01 0.74 -6.50
C ILE A 53 -12.16 -0.36 -5.84
N LEU A 54 -11.10 -0.85 -6.48
CA LEU A 54 -10.23 -1.91 -5.97
C LEU A 54 -9.04 -1.39 -5.13
N LEU A 55 -8.41 -0.29 -5.54
CA LEU A 55 -7.37 0.42 -4.79
C LEU A 55 -7.97 1.13 -3.58
N ASP A 56 -9.19 1.64 -3.70
CA ASP A 56 -10.00 2.16 -2.60
C ASP A 56 -10.35 1.04 -1.62
N ARG A 57 -10.58 -0.21 -2.04
CA ARG A 57 -10.64 -1.33 -1.09
C ARG A 57 -9.34 -1.54 -0.32
N CYS A 58 -8.18 -1.31 -0.93
CA CYS A 58 -6.90 -1.36 -0.21
C CYS A 58 -6.68 -0.11 0.69
N PHE A 59 -7.09 1.08 0.24
CA PHE A 59 -6.71 2.37 0.83
C PHE A 59 -7.81 3.08 1.62
N CYS A 60 -9.10 2.81 1.41
CA CYS A 60 -10.23 3.62 1.90
C CYS A 60 -11.57 2.88 2.11
N ASP A 61 -12.62 3.67 2.34
CA ASP A 61 -13.88 3.38 3.04
C ASP A 61 -15.12 3.64 2.15
N LEU A 62 -15.13 3.20 0.88
CA LEU A 62 -16.38 3.28 0.08
C LEU A 62 -17.35 2.12 0.35
N ASP A 63 -16.94 1.08 1.06
CA ASP A 63 -17.81 -0.06 1.41
C ASP A 63 -17.69 -0.39 2.91
N SER A 64 -18.76 -0.16 3.67
CA SER A 64 -18.88 -0.48 5.11
C SER A 64 -18.79 -1.98 5.43
N ILE A 65 -18.53 -2.80 4.42
CA ILE A 65 -18.40 -4.26 4.48
C ILE A 65 -17.01 -4.67 5.00
N PHE A 66 -15.98 -3.84 4.81
CA PHE A 66 -14.61 -4.14 5.23
C PHE A 66 -14.29 -3.54 6.60
N ARG A 67 -13.68 -4.32 7.49
CA ARG A 67 -13.30 -3.85 8.84
C ARG A 67 -12.13 -2.87 8.72
N ASP A 68 -12.03 -1.91 9.65
CA ASP A 68 -10.96 -0.90 9.64
C ASP A 68 -9.55 -1.50 9.57
N GLU A 69 -9.33 -2.67 10.15
CA GLU A 69 -8.03 -3.36 10.17
C GLU A 69 -7.61 -3.92 8.79
N GLN A 70 -8.52 -3.94 7.82
CA GLN A 70 -8.28 -4.38 6.45
C GLN A 70 -7.93 -3.21 5.51
N ARG A 71 -7.67 -2.01 6.06
CA ARG A 71 -7.47 -0.78 5.29
C ARG A 71 -6.10 -0.19 5.56
N ILE A 72 -5.34 0.11 4.51
CA ILE A 72 -3.97 0.65 4.64
C ILE A 72 -3.99 2.00 5.38
N ILE A 73 -4.94 2.90 5.09
CA ILE A 73 -5.02 4.20 5.78
C ILE A 73 -5.32 4.07 7.28
N SER A 74 -6.13 3.09 7.66
CA SER A 74 -6.45 2.83 9.07
C SER A 74 -5.25 2.24 9.80
N LEU A 75 -4.47 1.37 9.15
CA LEU A 75 -3.22 0.85 9.68
C LEU A 75 -2.18 1.96 9.86
N ILE A 76 -2.05 2.86 8.88
CA ILE A 76 -1.17 4.03 8.96
C ILE A 76 -1.57 4.91 10.15
N ASN A 77 -2.88 5.13 10.37
CA ASN A 77 -3.35 5.97 11.46
C ASN A 77 -3.46 5.25 12.81
N LYS A 78 -3.16 3.94 12.89
CA LYS A 78 -3.29 3.13 14.11
C LYS A 78 -2.15 3.47 15.08
N LYS A 79 -2.49 4.00 16.24
CA LYS A 79 -1.52 4.28 17.31
C LYS A 79 -0.86 2.98 17.78
N ASN A 80 0.44 3.05 18.05
CA ASN A 80 1.25 1.94 18.61
C ASN A 80 1.33 0.69 17.74
N LEU A 81 1.10 0.79 16.43
CA LEU A 81 1.30 -0.33 15.52
C LEU A 81 2.80 -0.50 15.23
N SER A 82 3.35 -1.68 15.53
CA SER A 82 4.76 -1.96 15.26
C SER A 82 5.03 -2.01 13.76
N ASN A 83 6.27 -1.72 13.33
CA ASN A 83 6.65 -1.81 11.91
C ASN A 83 6.46 -3.23 11.35
N HIS A 84 6.67 -4.25 12.18
CA HIS A 84 6.46 -5.65 11.79
C HIS A 84 4.97 -5.95 11.57
N ASP A 85 4.12 -5.55 12.51
CA ASP A 85 2.67 -5.78 12.40
C ASP A 85 2.04 -4.95 11.29
N PHE A 86 2.52 -3.73 11.09
CA PHE A 86 2.15 -2.89 9.95
C PHE A 86 2.48 -3.59 8.64
N PHE A 87 3.74 -4.01 8.46
CA PHE A 87 4.16 -4.72 7.26
C PHE A 87 3.30 -5.97 7.01
N LYS A 88 3.11 -6.80 8.04
CA LYS A 88 2.33 -8.04 7.92
C LYS A 88 0.89 -7.78 7.47
N GLN A 89 0.23 -6.80 8.08
CA GLN A 89 -1.18 -6.48 7.76
C GLN A 89 -1.32 -5.85 6.38
N VAL A 90 -0.45 -4.90 6.02
CA VAL A 90 -0.45 -4.30 4.67
C VAL A 90 -0.14 -5.35 3.60
N ASN A 91 0.82 -6.24 3.85
CA ASN A 91 1.14 -7.32 2.93
C ASN A 91 -0.06 -8.29 2.75
N GLN A 92 -0.79 -8.58 3.82
CA GLN A 92 -2.00 -9.40 3.77
C GLN A 92 -3.11 -8.74 2.94
N ILE A 93 -3.31 -7.42 3.09
CA ILE A 93 -4.29 -6.67 2.28
C ILE A 93 -3.95 -6.80 0.78
N PHE A 94 -2.67 -6.65 0.41
CA PHE A 94 -2.26 -6.84 -0.98
C PHE A 94 -2.48 -8.28 -1.46
N ASP A 95 -2.18 -9.28 -0.64
CA ASP A 95 -2.40 -10.69 -0.97
C ASP A 95 -3.88 -11.02 -1.21
N ASP A 96 -4.76 -10.54 -0.33
CA ASP A 96 -6.20 -10.77 -0.42
C ASP A 96 -6.80 -10.11 -1.67
N GLU A 97 -6.36 -8.90 -2.01
CA GLU A 97 -6.84 -8.19 -3.20
C GLU A 97 -6.30 -8.84 -4.49
N ILE A 98 -5.02 -9.22 -4.53
CA ILE A 98 -4.45 -9.95 -5.69
C ILE A 98 -5.17 -11.29 -5.89
N LYS A 99 -5.48 -12.01 -4.81
CA LYS A 99 -6.25 -13.27 -4.88
C LYS A 99 -7.66 -13.04 -5.41
N THR A 100 -8.31 -11.98 -4.96
CA THR A 100 -9.63 -11.57 -5.42
C THR A 100 -9.60 -11.25 -6.92
N LEU A 101 -8.63 -10.46 -7.39
CA LEU A 101 -8.45 -10.15 -8.81
C LEU A 101 -8.20 -11.40 -9.67
N ASN A 102 -7.43 -12.36 -9.17
CA ASN A 102 -7.20 -13.63 -9.87
C ASN A 102 -8.50 -14.41 -10.07
N SER A 103 -9.43 -14.35 -9.11
CA SER A 103 -10.73 -15.03 -9.21
C SER A 103 -11.64 -14.43 -10.29
N TYR A 104 -11.52 -13.13 -10.55
CA TYR A 104 -12.29 -12.44 -11.59
C TYR A 104 -11.74 -12.64 -13.01
N SER A 105 -10.45 -12.98 -13.17
CA SER A 105 -9.83 -13.17 -14.50
C SER A 105 -10.38 -14.35 -15.32
N LEU A 106 -11.23 -15.19 -14.73
CA LEU A 106 -11.88 -16.32 -15.41
C LEU A 106 -13.12 -15.92 -16.24
N VAL A 107 -13.56 -14.65 -16.18
CA VAL A 107 -14.76 -14.15 -16.86
C VAL A 107 -14.36 -12.97 -17.75
N GLY A 108 -14.67 -13.01 -19.06
CA GLY A 108 -14.11 -12.13 -20.11
C GLY A 108 -14.33 -10.61 -19.98
N PHE A 109 -13.90 -9.87 -21.03
CA PHE A 109 -13.86 -8.39 -21.26
C PHE A 109 -13.17 -7.51 -20.19
N HIS A 110 -13.23 -7.86 -18.90
CA HIS A 110 -12.56 -7.15 -17.80
C HIS A 110 -11.09 -7.55 -17.59
N ASP A 111 -10.56 -8.46 -18.41
CA ASP A 111 -9.26 -9.10 -18.23
C ASP A 111 -8.09 -8.10 -18.29
N GLN A 112 -8.09 -7.13 -19.21
CA GLN A 112 -7.01 -6.14 -19.32
C GLN A 112 -7.01 -5.14 -18.15
N LEU A 113 -8.20 -4.78 -17.67
CA LEU A 113 -8.39 -3.89 -16.52
C LEU A 113 -7.83 -4.52 -15.24
N PHE A 114 -8.24 -5.76 -14.95
CA PHE A 114 -7.76 -6.49 -13.78
C PHE A 114 -6.26 -6.78 -13.85
N LYS A 115 -5.71 -7.00 -15.05
CA LYS A 115 -4.27 -7.12 -15.27
C LYS A 115 -3.51 -5.85 -14.86
N ASN A 116 -4.00 -4.67 -15.26
CA ASN A 116 -3.37 -3.39 -14.92
C ASN A 116 -3.38 -3.14 -13.41
N VAL A 117 -4.51 -3.35 -12.73
CA VAL A 117 -4.63 -3.21 -11.26
C VAL A 117 -3.72 -4.19 -10.54
N LYS A 118 -3.78 -5.46 -10.94
CA LYS A 118 -2.96 -6.51 -10.35
C LYS A 118 -1.48 -6.19 -10.50
N ALA A 119 -1.05 -5.66 -11.65
CA ALA A 119 0.34 -5.26 -11.85
C ALA A 119 0.75 -4.15 -10.88
N ILE A 120 -0.08 -3.13 -10.67
CA ILE A 120 0.17 -2.05 -9.70
C ILE A 120 0.27 -2.60 -8.26
N LEU A 121 -0.65 -3.48 -7.86
CA LEU A 121 -0.64 -4.08 -6.52
C LEU A 121 0.58 -4.97 -6.29
N ILE A 122 0.97 -5.78 -7.27
CA ILE A 122 2.18 -6.62 -7.20
C ILE A 122 3.43 -5.75 -7.09
N ASP A 123 3.50 -4.67 -7.86
CA ASP A 123 4.61 -3.72 -7.83
C ASP A 123 4.73 -3.02 -6.47
N MET A 124 3.62 -2.49 -5.93
CA MET A 124 3.57 -1.91 -4.58
C MET A 124 3.97 -2.93 -3.49
N LYS A 125 3.48 -4.17 -3.58
CA LYS A 125 3.84 -5.26 -2.65
C LYS A 125 5.32 -5.63 -2.72
N THR A 126 5.88 -5.63 -3.93
CA THR A 126 7.30 -5.93 -4.15
C THR A 126 8.17 -4.84 -3.52
N GLU A 127 7.83 -3.57 -3.73
CA GLU A 127 8.54 -2.47 -3.09
C GLU A 127 8.38 -2.45 -1.56
N LEU A 128 7.19 -2.75 -1.05
CA LEU A 128 6.96 -2.92 0.39
C LEU A 128 7.91 -3.98 0.99
N SER A 129 8.08 -5.11 0.29
CA SER A 129 8.99 -6.18 0.71
C SER A 129 10.46 -5.72 0.68
N ARG A 130 10.86 -4.91 -0.31
CA ARG A 130 12.21 -4.32 -0.37
C ARG A 130 12.47 -3.36 0.79
N LEU A 131 11.51 -2.48 1.09
CA LEU A 131 11.61 -1.56 2.23
C LEU A 131 11.73 -2.33 3.54
N LYS A 132 10.97 -3.42 3.71
CA LYS A 132 11.05 -4.27 4.90
C LYS A 132 12.41 -4.96 5.04
N THR A 133 12.96 -5.51 3.97
CA THR A 133 14.31 -6.09 3.97
C THR A 133 15.37 -5.05 4.33
N SER A 134 15.24 -3.83 3.83
CA SER A 134 16.15 -2.73 4.19
C SER A 134 16.07 -2.38 5.67
N LEU A 135 14.85 -2.28 6.23
CA LEU A 135 14.65 -2.06 7.66
C LEU A 135 15.30 -3.17 8.50
N ASP A 136 15.10 -4.44 8.12
CA ASP A 136 15.68 -5.57 8.86
C ASP A 136 17.20 -5.54 8.85
N GLN A 137 17.82 -5.19 7.72
CA GLN A 137 19.26 -5.04 7.62
C GLN A 137 19.79 -3.91 8.51
N GLN A 138 19.12 -2.74 8.52
CA GLN A 138 19.50 -1.62 9.39
C GLN A 138 19.46 -1.98 10.87
N LEU A 139 18.47 -2.80 11.29
CA LEU A 139 18.35 -3.28 12.67
C LEU A 139 19.49 -4.24 13.04
N ILE A 140 19.88 -5.12 12.12
CA ILE A 140 21.02 -6.03 12.30
C ILE A 140 22.32 -5.21 12.42
N ASP A 141 22.58 -4.30 11.49
CA ASP A 141 23.80 -3.49 11.47
C ASP A 141 23.93 -2.61 12.73
N SER A 142 22.82 -2.06 13.21
CA SER A 142 22.78 -1.26 14.45
C SER A 142 23.10 -2.10 15.69
N SER A 143 22.57 -3.33 15.75
CA SER A 143 22.85 -4.28 16.83
C SER A 143 24.32 -4.73 16.85
N GLU A 144 24.89 -5.02 15.67
CA GLU A 144 26.30 -5.37 15.55
C GLU A 144 27.23 -4.21 15.94
N TYR A 145 26.88 -2.98 15.59
CA TYR A 145 27.64 -1.80 15.98
C TYR A 145 27.67 -1.61 17.50
N GLN A 146 26.53 -1.72 18.18
CA GLN A 146 26.46 -1.64 19.64
C GLN A 146 27.29 -2.74 20.33
N THR A 147 27.24 -3.96 19.78
CA THR A 147 28.01 -5.11 20.29
C THR A 147 29.52 -4.91 20.11
N ARG A 148 29.96 -4.31 18.99
CA ARG A 148 31.39 -4.07 18.70
C ARG A 148 31.98 -2.89 19.46
N HIS A 149 31.15 -1.93 19.89
CA HIS A 149 31.60 -0.71 20.56
C HIS A 149 31.30 -0.66 22.05
N GLY A 150 30.79 -1.74 22.65
CA GLY A 150 30.76 -1.91 24.11
C GLY A 150 29.90 -0.88 24.86
N LEU A 151 28.83 -0.39 24.25
CA LEU A 151 27.84 0.46 24.91
C LEU A 151 26.83 -0.43 25.64
N ASN A 152 27.18 -0.88 26.86
CA ASN A 152 26.25 -1.41 27.86
C ASN A 152 26.35 -0.56 29.13
#